data_AF-A0A919Z744-F1
#
_entry.id   AF-A0A919Z744-F1
#
_cell.length_a   1.000
_cell.length_b   1.000
_cell.length_c   1.000
_cell.angle_alpha   90.00
_cell.angle_beta   90.00
_cell.angle_gamma   90.00
#
_symmetry.space_group_name_H-M   'P 1'
#
loop_
_entity.id
_entity.type
_entity.pdbx_description
1 polymer ?
#
loop_
_entity_poly.entity_id
_entity_poly.type
_entity_poly.pdbx_seq_one_letter_code
_entity_poly.pdbx_strand_id
1 'polypeptide(L)'
;MTEDYTIPSSGGAWLALDTSTSSMTVAVIEGNRLLGERNTKAERNHSMYLLPTIHELLGELKLRPADLSGFAVGRGPGSYTGVRIGITVAKTMAWALDQPVIGVSSLEAMALGAADSLAQAHGKHTHRWIVPLMDARRGQVYTALFASAADGWTRIREDGIRLMDVWVEELAKAAGPEARAAEAETGAAPNADATANAEAVAEAEAEAAPNAEPALSPTAAANAGSAGAPMKPEADRPHEIWFVGEVAAFAEAIDRMAELWDGTSGAYPHDIHACDVGRLALRLSAEGVKEDVHRLVPNYTQLAEAEAKLLAKNSVKPPAGAAGKRGGENRP
;
A
#
# COMPACT_ATOMS: atom_id res chain seq x y z
N MET A 1 13.39 -7.91 14.24
CA MET A 1 13.58 -9.33 13.90
C MET A 1 12.51 -10.19 14.57
N THR A 2 11.33 -10.20 13.97
CA THR A 2 10.48 -11.40 13.96
C THR A 2 11.25 -12.48 13.21
N GLU A 3 11.30 -13.70 13.76
CA GLU A 3 12.13 -14.79 13.19
C GLU A 3 11.63 -15.26 11.81
N ASP A 4 10.41 -14.85 11.42
CA ASP A 4 9.72 -15.22 10.17
C ASP A 4 10.20 -14.50 8.89
N TYR A 5 11.13 -13.54 8.99
CA TYR A 5 11.62 -12.76 7.83
C TYR A 5 13.01 -13.18 7.34
N THR A 6 13.48 -14.39 7.63
CA THR A 6 14.80 -14.85 7.16
C THR A 6 14.73 -15.36 5.72
N ILE A 7 15.07 -14.50 4.75
CA ILE A 7 15.15 -14.89 3.33
C ILE A 7 16.59 -15.32 3.01
N PRO A 8 16.82 -16.57 2.59
CA PRO A 8 18.15 -17.07 2.27
C PRO A 8 18.83 -16.28 1.15
N SER A 9 20.13 -16.07 1.25
CA SER A 9 20.95 -15.37 0.23
C SER A 9 21.12 -16.16 -1.08
N SER A 10 20.57 -17.38 -1.18
CA SER A 10 20.74 -18.27 -2.34
C SER A 10 19.99 -17.84 -3.60
N GLY A 11 19.19 -16.75 -3.54
CA GLY A 11 18.34 -16.26 -4.63
C GLY A 11 18.96 -15.19 -5.54
N GLY A 12 20.26 -14.87 -5.36
CA GLY A 12 20.96 -13.85 -6.14
C GLY A 12 20.55 -12.41 -5.83
N ALA A 13 21.15 -11.44 -6.54
CA ALA A 13 20.94 -10.02 -6.29
C ALA A 13 19.66 -9.50 -6.96
N TRP A 14 18.82 -8.79 -6.21
CA TRP A 14 17.59 -8.17 -6.68
C TRP A 14 17.70 -6.65 -6.65
N LEU A 15 17.25 -6.00 -7.72
CA LEU A 15 17.10 -4.54 -7.76
C LEU A 15 15.71 -4.16 -7.27
N ALA A 16 15.63 -3.40 -6.19
CA ALA A 16 14.40 -2.88 -5.63
C ALA A 16 14.31 -1.36 -5.83
N LEU A 17 13.11 -0.84 -6.09
CA LEU A 17 12.89 0.60 -6.21
C LEU A 17 11.47 1.04 -5.84
N ASP A 18 11.34 2.28 -5.39
CA ASP A 18 10.05 2.94 -5.18
C ASP A 18 10.16 4.43 -5.54
N THR A 19 9.13 4.91 -6.22
CA THR A 19 8.97 6.31 -6.65
C THR A 19 7.57 6.82 -6.32
N SER A 20 6.88 6.20 -5.36
CA SER A 20 5.50 6.50 -4.97
C SER A 20 5.42 7.79 -4.14
N THR A 21 6.50 8.22 -3.50
CA THR A 21 6.54 9.43 -2.67
C THR A 21 7.26 10.60 -3.37
N SER A 22 7.45 11.70 -2.64
CA SER A 22 8.35 12.80 -3.04
C SER A 22 9.82 12.38 -3.09
N SER A 23 10.16 11.27 -2.43
CA SER A 23 11.48 10.64 -2.47
C SER A 23 11.50 9.52 -3.51
N MET A 24 12.67 9.33 -4.12
CA MET A 24 13.00 8.18 -4.96
C MET A 24 14.00 7.32 -4.21
N THR A 25 13.75 6.01 -4.15
CA THR A 25 14.65 5.05 -3.51
C THR A 25 14.98 3.88 -4.45
N VAL A 26 16.24 3.44 -4.43
CA VAL A 26 16.76 2.30 -5.19
C VAL A 26 17.71 1.51 -4.30
N ALA A 27 17.56 0.19 -4.24
CA ALA A 27 18.45 -0.69 -3.50
C ALA A 27 18.80 -1.94 -4.31
N VAL A 28 19.95 -2.53 -4.01
CA VAL A 28 20.28 -3.90 -4.42
C VAL A 28 20.40 -4.76 -3.16
N ILE A 29 19.67 -5.86 -3.12
CA ILE A 29 19.65 -6.78 -1.98
C ILE A 29 19.92 -8.21 -2.42
N GLU A 30 20.40 -9.05 -1.51
CA GLU A 30 20.60 -10.49 -1.72
C GLU A 30 20.10 -11.26 -0.48
N GLY A 31 18.92 -11.88 -0.60
CA GLY A 31 18.17 -12.33 0.58
C GLY A 31 17.89 -11.14 1.51
N ASN A 32 18.23 -11.27 2.78
CA ASN A 32 18.13 -10.15 3.74
C ASN A 32 19.29 -9.15 3.71
N ARG A 33 20.34 -9.42 2.94
CA ARG A 33 21.55 -8.58 2.93
C ARG A 33 21.34 -7.39 2.00
N LEU A 34 21.42 -6.19 2.55
CA LEU A 34 21.51 -4.97 1.76
C LEU A 34 22.93 -4.85 1.18
N LEU A 35 23.05 -4.83 -0.15
CA LEU A 35 24.34 -4.60 -0.83
C LEU A 35 24.60 -3.10 -0.98
N GLY A 36 23.57 -2.33 -1.31
CA GLY A 36 23.63 -0.86 -1.35
C GLY A 36 22.26 -0.25 -1.57
N GLU A 37 22.08 0.99 -1.11
CA GLU A 37 20.84 1.76 -1.27
C GLU A 37 21.17 3.23 -1.61
N ARG A 38 20.26 3.87 -2.35
CA ARG A 38 20.25 5.29 -2.63
C ARG A 38 18.85 5.83 -2.41
N ASN A 39 18.77 6.89 -1.59
CA ASN A 39 17.56 7.65 -1.33
C ASN A 39 17.81 9.08 -1.79
N THR A 40 16.95 9.62 -2.65
CA THR A 40 17.05 10.98 -3.16
C THR A 40 15.72 11.68 -2.99
N LYS A 41 15.71 12.81 -2.28
CA LYS A 41 14.58 13.73 -2.26
C LYS A 41 14.53 14.43 -3.61
N ALA A 42 13.67 13.95 -4.51
CA ALA A 42 13.55 14.47 -5.86
C ALA A 42 12.11 14.95 -6.05
N GLU A 43 11.76 16.08 -5.41
CA GLU A 43 10.39 16.61 -5.46
C GLU A 43 9.87 16.84 -6.89
N ARG A 44 10.77 16.97 -7.88
CA ARG A 44 10.47 17.02 -9.32
C ARG A 44 11.64 16.37 -10.06
N ASN A 45 11.34 15.50 -11.05
CA ASN A 45 12.28 14.85 -11.99
C ASN A 45 12.71 13.39 -11.71
N HIS A 46 11.91 12.58 -11.02
CA HIS A 46 12.16 11.12 -10.87
C HIS A 46 12.56 10.42 -12.17
N SER A 47 11.92 10.77 -13.30
CA SER A 47 12.22 10.21 -14.61
C SER A 47 13.62 10.52 -15.13
N MET A 48 14.22 11.65 -14.72
CA MET A 48 15.58 12.01 -15.13
C MET A 48 16.65 11.32 -14.27
N TYR A 49 16.35 11.03 -13.00
CA TYR A 49 17.36 10.53 -12.06
C TYR A 49 17.31 9.02 -11.81
N LEU A 50 16.18 8.35 -11.99
CA LEU A 50 16.03 6.93 -11.62
C LEU A 50 17.04 6.01 -12.33
N LEU A 51 17.10 6.06 -13.67
CA LEU A 51 18.03 5.21 -14.42
C LEU A 51 19.51 5.56 -14.15
N PRO A 52 19.92 6.85 -14.10
CA PRO A 52 21.26 7.21 -13.64
C PRO A 52 21.60 6.66 -12.25
N THR A 53 20.70 6.80 -11.27
CA THR A 53 20.93 6.28 -9.91
C THR A 53 21.07 4.76 -9.89
N ILE A 54 20.25 4.03 -10.67
CA ILE A 54 20.41 2.58 -10.84
C ILE A 54 21.78 2.26 -11.45
N HIS A 55 22.18 2.98 -12.50
CA HIS A 55 23.46 2.76 -13.17
C HIS A 55 24.66 3.00 -12.24
N GLU A 56 24.65 4.10 -11.50
CA GLU A 56 25.67 4.45 -10.51
C GLU A 56 25.76 3.40 -9.40
N LEU A 57 24.62 3.01 -8.81
CA LEU A 57 24.58 2.01 -7.75
C LEU A 57 25.12 0.65 -8.21
N LEU A 58 24.73 0.19 -9.40
CA LEU A 58 25.27 -1.05 -9.97
C LEU A 58 26.77 -0.94 -10.23
N GLY A 59 27.24 0.19 -10.74
CA GLY A 59 28.66 0.46 -10.97
C GLY A 59 29.50 0.39 -9.69
N GLU A 60 29.03 0.99 -8.60
CA GLU A 60 29.69 0.94 -7.29
C GLU A 60 29.75 -0.49 -6.72
N LEU A 61 28.67 -1.24 -6.89
CA LEU A 61 28.58 -2.65 -6.49
C LEU A 61 29.33 -3.59 -7.45
N LYS A 62 29.90 -3.06 -8.54
CA LYS A 62 30.56 -3.82 -9.61
C LYS A 62 29.66 -4.90 -10.22
N LEU A 63 28.36 -4.62 -10.27
CA LEU A 63 27.35 -5.46 -10.87
C LEU A 63 26.98 -4.93 -12.26
N ARG A 64 26.69 -5.83 -13.18
CA ARG A 64 26.05 -5.50 -14.46
C ARG A 64 24.56 -5.78 -14.32
N PRO A 65 23.70 -5.16 -15.15
CA PRO A 65 22.27 -5.48 -15.16
C PRO A 65 21.98 -6.98 -15.35
N ALA A 66 22.81 -7.68 -16.12
CA ALA A 66 22.70 -9.13 -16.36
C ALA A 66 23.10 -10.01 -15.16
N ASP A 67 23.69 -9.44 -14.11
CA ASP A 67 24.03 -10.15 -12.88
C ASP A 67 22.85 -10.13 -11.88
N LEU A 68 21.77 -9.39 -12.17
CA LEU A 68 20.56 -9.34 -11.36
C LEU A 68 19.69 -10.58 -11.61
N SER A 69 19.08 -11.08 -10.54
CA SER A 69 18.20 -12.27 -10.52
C SER A 69 16.71 -11.92 -10.38
N GLY A 70 16.37 -10.63 -10.29
CA GLY A 70 15.00 -10.18 -10.17
C GLY A 70 14.86 -8.70 -9.86
N PHE A 71 13.62 -8.22 -9.95
CA PHE A 71 13.23 -6.84 -9.75
C PHE A 71 12.09 -6.74 -8.73
N ALA A 72 12.17 -5.77 -7.83
CA ALA A 72 11.12 -5.44 -6.89
C ALA A 72 10.71 -3.98 -7.09
N VAL A 73 9.41 -3.71 -7.09
CA VAL A 73 8.92 -2.33 -7.27
C VAL A 73 7.75 -2.02 -6.38
N GLY A 74 7.80 -0.87 -5.72
CA GLY A 74 6.64 -0.32 -5.04
C GLY A 74 5.57 0.04 -6.07
N ARG A 75 4.45 -0.66 -6.03
CA ARG A 75 3.36 -0.51 -6.99
C ARG A 75 2.39 0.61 -6.61
N GLY A 76 2.66 1.36 -5.55
CA GLY A 76 1.75 2.32 -4.94
C GLY A 76 0.95 1.71 -3.79
N PRO A 77 -0.01 2.47 -3.23
CA PRO A 77 -0.46 3.80 -3.67
C PRO A 77 0.57 4.93 -3.47
N GLY A 78 0.29 6.09 -4.09
CA GLY A 78 1.11 7.29 -3.98
C GLY A 78 0.98 8.23 -5.18
N SER A 79 2.05 8.97 -5.46
CA SER A 79 2.18 9.88 -6.60
C SER A 79 1.83 9.20 -7.93
N TYR A 80 0.79 9.70 -8.60
CA TYR A 80 0.31 9.15 -9.87
C TYR A 80 1.43 9.04 -10.93
N THR A 81 2.19 10.12 -11.11
CA THR A 81 3.33 10.14 -12.04
C THR A 81 4.47 9.27 -11.52
N GLY A 82 4.74 9.33 -10.22
CA GLY A 82 5.84 8.61 -9.58
C GLY A 82 5.71 7.10 -9.72
N VAL A 83 4.57 6.52 -9.33
CA VAL A 83 4.32 5.07 -9.40
C VAL A 83 4.46 4.55 -10.84
N ARG A 84 3.96 5.30 -11.83
CA ARG A 84 4.08 4.91 -13.26
C ARG A 84 5.53 4.86 -13.73
N ILE A 85 6.36 5.80 -13.29
CA ILE A 85 7.79 5.82 -13.63
C ILE A 85 8.46 4.55 -13.08
N GLY A 86 8.27 4.26 -11.80
CA GLY A 86 8.88 3.10 -11.13
C GLY A 86 8.48 1.78 -11.78
N ILE A 87 7.18 1.54 -11.96
CA ILE A 87 6.69 0.30 -12.61
C ILE A 87 7.19 0.19 -14.03
N THR A 88 7.20 1.28 -14.80
CA THR A 88 7.67 1.25 -16.20
C THR A 88 9.14 0.86 -16.26
N VAL A 89 10.00 1.44 -15.42
CA VAL A 89 11.42 1.09 -15.37
C VAL A 89 11.61 -0.36 -14.94
N ALA A 90 11.01 -0.77 -13.83
CA ALA A 90 11.14 -2.14 -13.30
C ALA A 90 10.70 -3.19 -14.32
N LYS A 91 9.50 -3.03 -14.91
CA LYS A 91 8.99 -4.00 -15.89
C LYS A 91 9.84 -4.04 -17.16
N THR A 92 10.33 -2.89 -17.63
CA THR A 92 11.11 -2.82 -18.86
C THR A 92 12.46 -3.50 -18.67
N MET A 93 13.13 -3.27 -17.54
CA MET A 93 14.38 -3.94 -17.22
C MET A 93 14.18 -5.45 -17.03
N ALA A 94 13.15 -5.86 -16.28
CA ALA A 94 12.81 -7.26 -16.07
C ALA A 94 12.53 -7.99 -17.39
N TRP A 95 11.72 -7.38 -18.27
CA TRP A 95 11.42 -7.94 -19.59
C TRP A 95 12.66 -8.03 -20.49
N ALA A 96 13.49 -6.98 -20.52
CA ALA A 96 14.70 -6.95 -21.35
C ALA A 96 15.77 -7.98 -20.90
N LEU A 97 15.79 -8.34 -19.62
CA LEU A 97 16.77 -9.25 -19.02
C LEU A 97 16.21 -10.66 -18.78
N ASP A 98 14.95 -10.91 -19.14
CA ASP A 98 14.23 -12.17 -18.89
C ASP A 98 14.30 -12.59 -17.40
N GLN A 99 14.06 -11.63 -16.51
CA GLN A 99 14.09 -11.81 -15.06
C GLN A 99 12.71 -11.59 -14.44
N PRO A 100 12.40 -12.20 -13.28
CA PRO A 100 11.16 -11.96 -12.57
C PRO A 100 11.08 -10.51 -12.07
N VAL A 101 9.86 -9.98 -12.00
CA VAL A 101 9.54 -8.73 -11.32
C VAL A 101 8.39 -8.96 -10.35
N ILE A 102 8.45 -8.37 -9.16
CA ILE A 102 7.35 -8.41 -8.19
C ILE A 102 7.00 -6.98 -7.77
N GLY A 103 5.74 -6.62 -8.00
CA GLY A 103 5.16 -5.40 -7.41
C GLY A 103 4.84 -5.63 -5.95
N VAL A 104 5.01 -4.63 -5.10
CA VAL A 104 4.59 -4.70 -3.68
C VAL A 104 3.90 -3.42 -3.26
N SER A 105 3.05 -3.49 -2.23
CA SER A 105 2.43 -2.29 -1.68
C SER A 105 3.49 -1.35 -1.10
N SER A 106 3.49 -0.09 -1.55
CA SER A 106 4.39 0.93 -1.02
C SER A 106 4.10 1.21 0.46
N LEU A 107 2.81 1.15 0.86
CA LEU A 107 2.39 1.28 2.25
C LEU A 107 2.89 0.13 3.12
N GLU A 108 2.83 -1.11 2.62
CA GLU A 108 3.34 -2.28 3.36
C GLU A 108 4.86 -2.23 3.52
N ALA A 109 5.60 -1.87 2.46
CA ALA A 109 7.05 -1.71 2.54
C ALA A 109 7.46 -0.63 3.57
N MET A 110 6.78 0.52 3.56
CA MET A 110 6.99 1.59 4.56
C MET A 110 6.67 1.12 5.97
N ALA A 111 5.57 0.40 6.15
CA ALA A 111 5.15 -0.12 7.46
C ALA A 111 6.15 -1.17 7.99
N LEU A 112 6.68 -2.04 7.13
CA LEU A 112 7.71 -3.02 7.47
C LEU A 112 9.01 -2.38 7.95
N GLY A 113 9.53 -1.41 7.19
CA GLY A 113 10.73 -0.66 7.58
C GLY A 113 10.55 0.05 8.91
N ALA A 114 9.40 0.72 9.08
CA ALA A 114 9.08 1.42 10.31
C ALA A 114 8.92 0.45 11.50
N ALA A 115 8.38 -0.74 11.29
CA ALA A 115 8.28 -1.78 12.32
C ALA A 115 9.65 -2.14 12.90
N ASP A 116 10.63 -2.34 12.02
CA ASP A 116 12.00 -2.67 12.39
C ASP A 116 12.68 -1.51 13.12
N SER A 117 12.49 -0.27 12.67
CA SER A 117 13.01 0.91 13.36
C SER A 117 12.38 1.11 14.74
N LEU A 118 11.06 0.96 14.85
CA LEU A 118 10.35 1.06 16.12
C LEU A 118 10.75 -0.07 17.07
N ALA A 119 10.98 -1.29 16.59
CA ALA A 119 11.46 -2.40 17.42
C ALA A 119 12.86 -2.14 17.99
N GLN A 120 13.72 -1.42 17.26
CA GLN A 120 15.03 -1.00 17.75
C GLN A 120 14.93 0.13 18.77
N ALA A 121 14.03 1.10 18.56
CA ALA A 121 13.88 2.28 19.40
C ALA A 121 13.07 2.01 20.69
N HIS A 122 12.02 1.21 20.62
CA HIS A 122 11.04 1.02 21.70
C HIS A 122 10.98 -0.43 22.23
N GLY A 123 11.83 -1.32 21.73
CA GLY A 123 11.82 -2.74 22.04
C GLY A 123 10.86 -3.56 21.17
N LYS A 124 11.04 -4.89 21.17
CA LYS A 124 10.12 -5.81 20.50
C LYS A 124 8.87 -5.95 21.36
N HIS A 125 7.73 -5.52 20.81
CA HIS A 125 6.42 -5.73 21.42
C HIS A 125 5.63 -6.74 20.60
N THR A 126 4.93 -7.62 21.30
CA THR A 126 3.97 -8.55 20.71
C THR A 126 2.63 -7.83 20.64
N HIS A 127 2.05 -7.67 19.44
CA HIS A 127 0.77 -6.97 19.16
C HIS A 127 0.86 -5.45 19.00
N ARG A 128 1.68 -5.00 18.04
CA ARG A 128 1.73 -3.60 17.56
C ARG A 128 0.91 -3.45 16.29
N TRP A 129 0.05 -2.44 16.21
CA TRP A 129 -0.51 -1.98 14.95
C TRP A 129 0.36 -0.89 14.34
N ILE A 130 0.55 -0.97 13.02
CA ILE A 130 1.31 -0.02 12.23
C ILE A 130 0.41 0.53 11.14
N VAL A 131 0.29 1.85 11.13
CA VAL A 131 -0.61 2.61 10.26
C VAL A 131 0.26 3.51 9.37
N PRO A 132 0.66 3.05 8.18
CA PRO A 132 1.40 3.90 7.25
C PRO A 132 0.52 5.01 6.70
N LEU A 133 1.06 6.22 6.65
CA LEU A 133 0.42 7.43 6.19
C LEU A 133 1.24 8.06 5.07
N MET A 134 0.59 8.28 3.92
CA MET A 134 1.15 9.05 2.80
C MET A 134 0.11 10.05 2.33
N ASP A 135 0.47 11.33 2.23
CA ASP A 135 -0.47 12.43 1.93
C ASP A 135 -1.15 12.22 0.57
N ALA A 136 -2.48 12.05 0.58
CA ALA A 136 -3.31 11.97 -0.63
C ALA A 136 -3.92 13.32 -1.01
N ARG A 137 -3.53 14.41 -0.32
CA ARG A 137 -4.03 15.78 -0.40
C ARG A 137 -5.45 15.92 0.15
N ARG A 138 -5.87 17.17 0.39
CA ARG A 138 -7.26 17.53 0.79
C ARG A 138 -7.75 16.78 2.04
N GLY A 139 -6.86 16.58 3.03
CA GLY A 139 -7.18 15.86 4.27
C GLY A 139 -7.37 14.36 4.10
N GLN A 140 -7.12 13.83 2.89
CA GLN A 140 -7.10 12.39 2.63
C GLN A 140 -5.69 11.83 2.79
N VAL A 141 -5.64 10.56 3.14
CA VAL A 141 -4.40 9.81 3.34
C VAL A 141 -4.48 8.48 2.61
N TYR A 142 -3.41 8.14 1.88
CA TYR A 142 -3.18 6.76 1.48
C TYR A 142 -2.71 5.99 2.72
N THR A 143 -3.46 4.96 3.10
CA THR A 143 -3.19 4.21 4.32
C THR A 143 -3.67 2.76 4.22
N ALA A 144 -3.22 1.97 5.17
CA ALA A 144 -3.55 0.57 5.39
C ALA A 144 -3.40 0.28 6.89
N LEU A 145 -3.69 -0.94 7.33
CA LEU A 145 -3.46 -1.35 8.72
C LEU A 145 -2.74 -2.69 8.72
N PHE A 146 -1.63 -2.73 9.45
CA PHE A 146 -0.83 -3.94 9.65
C PHE A 146 -0.68 -4.25 11.14
N ALA A 147 -0.63 -5.52 11.48
CA ALA A 147 -0.23 -5.99 12.80
C ALA A 147 1.14 -6.67 12.72
N SER A 148 2.01 -6.30 13.66
CA SER A 148 3.25 -7.00 13.97
C SER A 148 3.05 -7.73 15.30
N ALA A 149 3.04 -9.05 15.25
CA ALA A 149 2.80 -9.93 16.39
C ALA A 149 3.88 -11.03 16.46
N ALA A 150 3.83 -11.83 17.53
CA ALA A 150 4.79 -12.92 17.75
C ALA A 150 4.76 -13.97 16.64
N ASP A 151 3.59 -14.16 16.02
CA ASP A 151 3.30 -15.08 14.92
C ASP A 151 3.47 -14.44 13.53
N GLY A 152 3.96 -13.21 13.46
CA GLY A 152 4.43 -12.59 12.23
C GLY A 152 3.77 -11.27 11.86
N TRP A 153 3.80 -10.98 10.56
CA TRP A 153 3.30 -9.74 9.95
C TRP A 153 1.99 -10.01 9.23
N THR A 154 0.91 -9.32 9.63
CA THR A 154 -0.42 -9.51 9.06
C THR A 154 -1.02 -8.21 8.58
N ARG A 155 -1.57 -8.20 7.36
CA ARG A 155 -2.37 -7.10 6.84
C ARG A 155 -3.81 -7.21 7.36
N ILE A 156 -4.26 -6.23 8.13
CA ILE A 156 -5.61 -6.16 8.71
C ILE A 156 -6.56 -5.34 7.82
N ARG A 157 -6.04 -4.31 7.14
CA ARG A 157 -6.79 -3.47 6.20
C ARG A 157 -5.98 -3.23 4.95
N GLU A 158 -6.66 -3.35 3.81
CA GLU A 158 -6.07 -3.12 2.49
C GLU A 158 -5.69 -1.66 2.26
N ASP A 159 -4.79 -1.47 1.30
CA ASP A 159 -4.40 -0.15 0.78
C ASP A 159 -5.65 0.61 0.34
N GLY A 160 -5.77 1.86 0.76
CA GLY A 160 -6.91 2.69 0.39
C GLY A 160 -6.73 4.16 0.75
N ILE A 161 -7.58 4.98 0.16
CA ILE A 161 -7.68 6.41 0.48
C ILE A 161 -8.71 6.58 1.59
N ARG A 162 -8.35 7.27 2.66
CA ARG A 162 -9.25 7.52 3.81
C ARG A 162 -9.16 8.98 4.24
N LEU A 163 -10.23 9.49 4.86
CA LEU A 163 -10.16 10.75 5.60
C LEU A 163 -9.53 10.47 6.95
N MET A 164 -8.52 11.26 7.33
CA MET A 164 -7.74 10.96 8.53
C MET A 164 -8.60 10.95 9.80
N ASP A 165 -9.51 11.92 9.94
CA ASP A 165 -10.40 12.04 11.09
C ASP A 165 -11.28 10.79 11.30
N VAL A 166 -11.92 10.34 10.22
CA VAL A 166 -12.75 9.13 10.22
C VAL A 166 -11.88 7.91 10.49
N TRP A 167 -10.67 7.88 9.94
CA TRP A 167 -9.77 6.75 10.08
C TRP A 167 -9.33 6.51 11.52
N VAL A 168 -9.00 7.58 12.26
CA VAL A 168 -8.62 7.49 13.68
C VAL A 168 -9.77 6.94 14.52
N GLU A 169 -11.01 7.37 14.27
CA GLU A 169 -12.17 6.80 14.96
C GLU A 169 -12.37 5.31 14.63
N GLU A 170 -12.21 4.92 13.36
CA GLU A 170 -12.31 3.51 12.94
C GLU A 170 -11.23 2.65 13.59
N LEU A 171 -10.01 3.17 13.70
CA LEU A 171 -8.90 2.51 14.38
C LEU A 171 -9.19 2.32 15.88
N ALA A 172 -9.66 3.37 16.57
CA ALA A 172 -10.02 3.30 17.98
C ALA A 172 -11.15 2.29 18.22
N LYS A 173 -12.21 2.32 17.39
CA LYS A 173 -13.32 1.35 17.44
C LYS A 173 -12.84 -0.08 17.21
N ALA A 174 -11.92 -0.29 16.27
CA ALA A 174 -11.37 -1.60 15.96
C ALA A 174 -10.42 -2.13 17.05
N ALA A 175 -9.60 -1.26 17.65
CA ALA A 175 -8.71 -1.62 18.74
C ALA A 175 -9.51 -2.08 19.98
N GLY A 176 -10.70 -1.50 20.17
CA GLY A 176 -11.54 -1.76 21.33
C GLY A 176 -10.91 -1.23 22.63
N PRO A 177 -11.58 -1.37 23.78
CA PRO A 177 -10.94 -1.04 25.06
C PRO A 177 -9.69 -1.91 25.22
N GLU A 178 -8.63 -1.33 25.77
CA GLU A 178 -7.42 -2.07 26.11
C GLU A 178 -7.82 -3.31 26.92
N ALA A 179 -7.25 -4.47 26.59
CA ALA A 179 -7.36 -5.63 27.46
C ALA A 179 -6.60 -5.30 28.75
N ARG A 180 -7.25 -4.57 29.67
CA ARG A 180 -6.78 -4.42 31.04
C ARG A 180 -6.46 -5.83 31.52
N ALA A 181 -5.19 -6.08 31.84
CA ALA A 181 -4.84 -7.21 32.67
C ALA A 181 -5.82 -7.19 33.86
N ALA A 182 -6.61 -8.26 33.99
CA ALA A 182 -7.83 -8.26 34.77
C ALA A 182 -7.60 -7.77 36.22
N GLU A 183 -8.14 -6.60 36.55
CA GLU A 183 -8.58 -6.26 37.90
C GLU A 183 -9.98 -5.64 37.83
N ALA A 184 -10.93 -6.53 38.15
CA ALA A 184 -12.23 -6.41 38.82
C ALA A 184 -13.10 -5.12 38.74
N GLU A 185 -14.40 -5.43 38.59
CA GLU A 185 -15.60 -4.71 39.05
C GLU A 185 -16.43 -3.84 38.07
N THR A 186 -17.45 -4.51 37.52
CA THR A 186 -18.90 -4.18 37.54
C THR A 186 -19.38 -2.73 37.39
N GLY A 187 -20.21 -2.49 36.35
CA GLY A 187 -21.32 -1.53 36.46
C GLY A 187 -21.88 -0.92 35.17
N ALA A 188 -23.00 -1.49 34.68
CA ALA A 188 -24.16 -0.83 34.05
C ALA A 188 -24.01 0.02 32.75
N ALA A 189 -24.65 -0.47 31.67
CA ALA A 189 -25.23 0.32 30.56
C ALA A 189 -26.61 0.92 30.98
N PRO A 190 -27.42 1.65 30.15
CA PRO A 190 -27.34 2.03 28.72
C PRO A 190 -27.71 3.52 28.44
N ASN A 191 -27.70 4.11 27.24
CA ASN A 191 -28.70 4.12 26.12
C ASN A 191 -28.25 5.24 25.12
N ALA A 192 -28.20 5.09 23.78
CA ALA A 192 -29.24 5.03 22.74
C ALA A 192 -29.70 6.41 22.16
N ASP A 193 -29.77 6.49 20.82
CA ASP A 193 -30.29 7.54 19.91
C ASP A 193 -29.43 8.81 19.66
N ALA A 194 -29.32 9.39 18.46
CA ALA A 194 -29.92 9.15 17.15
C ALA A 194 -29.10 9.81 16.02
N THR A 195 -29.33 9.28 14.83
CA THR A 195 -29.09 9.76 13.45
C THR A 195 -29.23 11.27 13.18
N ALA A 196 -28.43 11.81 12.23
CA ALA A 196 -28.90 12.16 10.87
C ALA A 196 -28.11 13.29 10.19
N ASN A 197 -27.82 13.03 8.91
CA ASN A 197 -27.78 13.92 7.75
C ASN A 197 -26.49 14.65 7.33
N ALA A 198 -26.27 14.45 6.04
CA ALA A 198 -25.21 14.90 5.16
C ALA A 198 -25.62 16.15 4.37
N GLU A 199 -24.67 16.60 3.53
CA GLU A 199 -24.77 17.45 2.34
C GLU A 199 -24.51 18.95 2.51
N ALA A 200 -23.36 19.42 1.98
CA ALA A 200 -23.29 20.48 0.95
C ALA A 200 -21.84 20.68 0.45
N VAL A 201 -21.54 20.21 -0.77
CA VAL A 201 -21.24 20.96 -2.01
C VAL A 201 -19.75 21.28 -2.24
N ALA A 202 -19.28 20.77 -3.39
CA ALA A 202 -17.99 20.99 -4.02
C ALA A 202 -17.99 22.23 -4.92
N GLU A 203 -16.85 22.92 -5.02
CA GLU A 203 -16.17 23.35 -6.27
C GLU A 203 -15.00 24.31 -5.96
N ALA A 204 -13.81 23.97 -6.45
CA ALA A 204 -12.85 24.89 -7.10
C ALA A 204 -11.52 24.15 -7.37
N GLU A 205 -11.16 24.03 -8.65
CA GLU A 205 -9.94 24.58 -9.25
C GLU A 205 -9.54 23.80 -10.50
N ALA A 206 -9.80 24.43 -11.64
CA ALA A 206 -9.15 24.20 -12.91
C ALA A 206 -8.33 25.47 -13.22
N GLU A 207 -7.00 25.36 -13.24
CA GLU A 207 -6.11 26.02 -14.21
C GLU A 207 -4.64 25.80 -13.82
N ALA A 208 -3.88 25.14 -14.71
CA ALA A 208 -2.59 25.60 -15.26
C ALA A 208 -1.76 24.43 -15.83
N ALA A 209 -1.92 24.14 -17.12
CA ALA A 209 -0.84 23.74 -18.04
C ALA A 209 -1.38 23.72 -19.48
N PRO A 210 -0.94 24.62 -20.39
CA PRO A 210 -1.39 24.62 -21.78
C PRO A 210 -0.70 23.49 -22.55
N ASN A 211 -1.44 22.83 -23.45
CA ASN A 211 -1.05 21.71 -24.33
C ASN A 211 -1.01 20.29 -23.73
N ALA A 212 -2.13 19.85 -23.16
CA ALA A 212 -2.53 18.45 -23.22
C ALA A 212 -3.91 18.35 -23.90
N GLU A 213 -4.03 17.48 -24.92
CA GLU A 213 -5.31 17.06 -25.49
C GLU A 213 -6.24 16.48 -24.38
N PRO A 214 -7.57 16.53 -24.53
CA PRO A 214 -8.47 16.91 -23.45
C PRO A 214 -8.52 15.87 -22.33
N ALA A 215 -8.14 16.31 -21.13
CA ALA A 215 -8.44 15.61 -19.88
C ALA A 215 -9.96 15.62 -19.65
N LEU A 216 -10.55 14.44 -19.50
CA LEU A 216 -11.93 14.28 -19.05
C LEU A 216 -12.04 14.74 -17.59
N SER A 217 -13.06 15.57 -17.36
CA SER A 217 -13.42 16.28 -16.12
C SER A 217 -13.43 15.41 -14.85
N PRO A 218 -13.05 15.94 -13.67
CA PRO A 218 -13.23 15.26 -12.40
C PRO A 218 -14.68 15.43 -11.92
N THR A 219 -15.36 14.33 -11.62
CA THR A 219 -16.56 14.35 -10.78
C THR A 219 -16.43 13.27 -9.72
N ALA A 220 -16.71 13.67 -8.48
CA ALA A 220 -16.56 12.88 -7.27
C ALA A 220 -17.41 11.61 -7.31
N ALA A 221 -16.81 10.50 -6.88
CA ALA A 221 -17.53 9.31 -6.46
C ALA A 221 -17.02 8.91 -5.08
N ALA A 222 -17.93 8.90 -4.12
CA ALA A 222 -17.78 8.27 -2.82
C ALA A 222 -17.54 6.76 -3.00
N ASN A 223 -16.61 6.19 -2.25
CA ASN A 223 -16.58 4.75 -2.01
C ASN A 223 -16.90 4.51 -0.53
N ALA A 224 -18.13 4.06 -0.31
CA ALA A 224 -18.50 3.29 0.88
C ALA A 224 -17.63 2.03 0.92
N GLY A 225 -17.14 1.71 2.11
CA GLY A 225 -16.09 0.73 2.34
C GLY A 225 -16.33 -0.64 1.73
N SER A 226 -15.27 -1.19 1.14
CA SER A 226 -15.11 -2.63 1.10
C SER A 226 -14.78 -3.07 2.53
N ALA A 227 -15.77 -3.62 3.23
CA ALA A 227 -15.55 -4.31 4.49
C ALA A 227 -14.53 -5.43 4.26
N GLY A 228 -13.31 -5.25 4.77
CA GLY A 228 -12.30 -6.30 4.85
C GLY A 228 -12.82 -7.47 5.69
N ALA A 229 -12.17 -8.63 5.57
CA ALA A 229 -12.51 -9.84 6.31
C ALA A 229 -12.69 -9.56 7.83
N PRO A 230 -13.63 -10.23 8.51
CA PRO A 230 -13.88 -10.00 9.93
C PRO A 230 -12.67 -10.37 10.80
N MET A 231 -12.36 -9.51 11.78
CA MET A 231 -11.32 -9.71 12.79
C MET A 231 -11.52 -11.02 13.56
N LYS A 232 -10.42 -11.71 13.92
CA LYS A 232 -10.51 -12.75 14.96
C LYS A 232 -10.75 -12.07 16.32
N PRO A 233 -11.58 -12.62 17.22
CA PRO A 233 -12.32 -11.79 18.17
C PRO A 233 -11.54 -11.29 19.41
N GLU A 234 -10.32 -11.76 19.67
CA GLU A 234 -9.63 -11.46 20.94
C GLU A 234 -8.08 -11.41 20.87
N ALA A 235 -7.46 -12.14 19.93
CA ALA A 235 -5.99 -12.23 19.81
C ALA A 235 -5.33 -11.12 18.96
N ASP A 236 -6.12 -10.29 18.26
CA ASP A 236 -5.63 -9.29 17.28
C ASP A 236 -5.66 -7.84 17.79
N ARG A 237 -6.02 -7.61 19.06
CA ARG A 237 -6.07 -6.24 19.63
C ARG A 237 -4.66 -5.72 19.90
N PRO A 238 -4.36 -4.47 19.53
CA PRO A 238 -3.03 -3.91 19.74
C PRO A 238 -2.83 -3.52 21.22
N HIS A 239 -1.60 -3.64 21.71
CA HIS A 239 -1.16 -2.90 22.89
C HIS A 239 -0.73 -1.47 22.53
N GLU A 240 -0.30 -1.29 21.29
CA GLU A 240 0.14 0.01 20.79
C GLU A 240 -0.20 0.21 19.31
N ILE A 241 -0.47 1.47 18.95
CA ILE A 241 -0.78 1.91 17.58
C ILE A 241 0.24 2.96 17.18
N TRP A 242 1.03 2.66 16.15
CA TRP A 242 2.01 3.58 15.61
C TRP A 242 1.61 4.05 14.21
N PHE A 243 1.43 5.36 14.08
CA PHE A 243 1.32 6.03 12.79
C PHE A 243 2.72 6.27 12.24
N VAL A 244 2.97 5.86 11.00
CA VAL A 244 4.30 5.93 10.37
C VAL A 244 4.22 6.60 9.02
N GLY A 245 5.33 7.11 8.48
CA GLY A 245 5.32 7.82 7.20
C GLY A 245 5.27 9.34 7.34
N GLU A 246 4.42 9.98 6.55
CA GLU A 246 4.22 11.44 6.49
C GLU A 246 3.33 11.95 7.63
N VAL A 247 3.71 11.67 8.87
CA VAL A 247 2.88 11.91 10.07
C VAL A 247 2.64 13.39 10.39
N ALA A 248 3.56 14.28 9.99
CA ALA A 248 3.49 15.70 10.33
C ALA A 248 2.24 16.40 9.78
N ALA A 249 1.77 15.98 8.59
CA ALA A 249 0.56 16.53 7.98
C ALA A 249 -0.73 16.14 8.73
N PHE A 250 -0.64 15.17 9.63
CA PHE A 250 -1.78 14.55 10.31
C PHE A 250 -1.69 14.62 11.84
N ALA A 251 -0.79 15.45 12.38
CA ALA A 251 -0.49 15.50 13.82
C ALA A 251 -1.74 15.67 14.69
N GLU A 252 -2.62 16.62 14.35
CA GLU A 252 -3.86 16.87 15.11
C GLU A 252 -4.80 15.65 15.12
N ALA A 253 -4.93 14.95 14.00
CA ALA A 253 -5.74 13.73 13.96
C ALA A 253 -5.08 12.58 14.73
N ILE A 254 -3.75 12.46 14.67
CA ILE A 254 -3.01 11.45 15.43
C ILE A 254 -3.12 11.72 16.94
N ASP A 255 -3.02 12.98 17.39
CA ASP A 255 -3.12 13.34 18.80
C ASP A 255 -4.49 12.97 19.39
N ARG A 256 -5.57 13.12 18.61
CA ARG A 256 -6.92 12.65 18.99
C ARG A 256 -7.01 11.14 19.19
N MET A 257 -6.09 10.34 18.65
CA MET A 257 -6.08 8.89 18.91
C MET A 257 -5.97 8.60 20.41
N ALA A 258 -5.15 9.36 21.13
CA ALA A 258 -4.96 9.21 22.57
C ALA A 258 -6.20 9.63 23.38
N GLU A 259 -7.10 10.42 22.80
CA GLU A 259 -8.39 10.78 23.42
C GLU A 259 -9.47 9.70 23.18
N LEU A 260 -9.35 8.97 22.07
CA LEU A 260 -10.34 7.99 21.62
C LEU A 260 -10.03 6.55 22.08
N TRP A 261 -8.79 6.29 22.51
CA TRP A 261 -8.35 4.96 22.90
C TRP A 261 -7.34 5.04 24.04
N ASP A 262 -7.60 4.26 25.10
CA ASP A 262 -6.81 4.26 26.34
C ASP A 262 -5.42 3.59 26.21
N GLY A 263 -5.14 2.96 25.06
CA GLY A 263 -3.86 2.29 24.82
C GLY A 263 -2.74 3.24 24.38
N THR A 264 -1.55 2.69 24.12
CA THR A 264 -0.39 3.51 23.73
C THR A 264 -0.44 3.84 22.23
N SER A 265 -0.65 5.11 21.86
CA SER A 265 -0.52 5.56 20.47
C SER A 265 0.65 6.52 20.27
N GLY A 266 1.25 6.50 19.08
CA GLY A 266 2.35 7.41 18.76
C GLY A 266 2.55 7.63 17.26
N ALA A 267 3.37 8.63 16.94
CA ALA A 267 3.77 8.95 15.57
C ALA A 267 5.28 8.72 15.40
N TYR A 268 5.66 8.11 14.28
CA TYR A 268 7.06 7.84 13.94
C TYR A 268 7.32 8.20 12.46
N PRO A 269 7.89 9.38 12.17
CA PRO A 269 8.27 9.74 10.81
C PRO A 269 9.18 8.69 10.20
N HIS A 270 8.84 8.21 9.00
CA HIS A 270 9.61 7.17 8.32
C HIS A 270 9.51 7.31 6.81
N ASP A 271 10.64 7.42 6.12
CA ASP A 271 10.66 7.42 4.66
C ASP A 271 10.56 5.98 4.14
N ILE A 272 10.10 5.81 2.90
CA ILE A 272 10.15 4.49 2.24
C ILE A 272 11.58 4.16 1.83
N HIS A 273 12.02 2.94 2.16
CA HIS A 273 13.32 2.40 1.77
C HIS A 273 13.16 1.26 0.76
N ALA A 274 13.93 1.29 -0.33
CA ALA A 274 13.90 0.26 -1.35
C ALA A 274 14.36 -1.11 -0.82
N CYS A 275 15.19 -1.15 0.23
CA CYS A 275 15.54 -2.42 0.85
C CYS A 275 14.31 -3.17 1.40
N ASP A 276 13.31 -2.46 1.94
CA ASP A 276 12.07 -3.08 2.46
C ASP A 276 11.11 -3.49 1.35
N VAL A 277 11.07 -2.72 0.25
CA VAL A 277 10.40 -3.12 -1.01
C VAL A 277 10.97 -4.45 -1.50
N GLY A 278 12.29 -4.57 -1.54
CA GLY A 278 12.98 -5.78 -1.96
C GLY A 278 12.74 -6.96 -1.02
N ARG A 279 12.80 -6.75 0.30
CA ARG A 279 12.53 -7.81 1.29
C ARG A 279 11.12 -8.37 1.15
N LEU A 280 10.14 -7.48 1.01
CA LEU A 280 8.74 -7.88 0.82
C LEU A 280 8.57 -8.67 -0.48
N ALA A 281 9.18 -8.22 -1.57
CA ALA A 281 9.14 -8.93 -2.86
C ALA A 281 9.80 -10.31 -2.79
N LEU A 282 10.96 -10.42 -2.15
CA LEU A 282 11.64 -11.70 -1.98
C LEU A 282 10.83 -12.68 -1.10
N ARG A 283 10.11 -12.19 -0.09
CA ARG A 283 9.20 -13.01 0.73
C ARG A 283 8.09 -13.59 -0.16
N LEU A 284 7.42 -12.74 -0.91
CA LEU A 284 6.36 -13.16 -1.85
C LEU A 284 6.91 -14.15 -2.88
N SER A 285 8.12 -13.92 -3.39
CA SER A 285 8.81 -14.85 -4.30
C SER A 285 9.03 -16.23 -3.66
N ALA A 286 9.47 -16.27 -2.41
CA ALA A 286 9.68 -17.51 -1.65
C ALA A 286 8.36 -18.25 -1.36
N GLU A 287 7.25 -17.52 -1.23
CA GLU A 287 5.88 -18.06 -1.13
C GLU A 287 5.33 -18.53 -2.50
N GLY A 288 6.10 -18.39 -3.58
CA GLY A 288 5.75 -18.84 -4.92
C GLY A 288 4.91 -17.83 -5.72
N VAL A 289 4.77 -16.59 -5.25
CA VAL A 289 4.10 -15.52 -6.00
C VAL A 289 4.89 -15.23 -7.27
N LYS A 290 4.18 -15.27 -8.40
CA LYS A 290 4.70 -14.92 -9.72
C LYS A 290 3.81 -13.84 -10.33
N GLU A 291 4.43 -12.77 -10.80
CA GLU A 291 3.75 -11.70 -11.52
C GLU A 291 4.06 -11.83 -13.01
N ASP A 292 3.04 -11.56 -13.84
CA ASP A 292 3.24 -11.39 -15.28
C ASP A 292 3.70 -9.96 -15.54
N VAL A 293 4.93 -9.82 -16.06
CA VAL A 293 5.57 -8.53 -16.38
C VAL A 293 4.68 -7.63 -17.26
N HIS A 294 3.83 -8.20 -18.11
CA HIS A 294 2.93 -7.45 -18.98
C HIS A 294 1.64 -7.00 -18.28
N ARG A 295 1.29 -7.62 -17.14
CA ARG A 295 0.09 -7.31 -16.33
C ARG A 295 0.40 -6.55 -15.05
N LEU A 296 1.69 -6.32 -14.75
CA LEU A 296 2.09 -5.47 -13.63
C LEU A 296 1.60 -4.03 -13.85
N VAL A 297 0.65 -3.61 -13.02
CA VAL A 297 -0.01 -2.30 -13.11
C VAL A 297 0.12 -1.50 -11.80
N PRO A 298 0.15 -0.16 -11.88
CA PRO A 298 0.03 0.71 -10.72
C PRO A 298 -1.21 0.43 -9.88
N ASN A 299 -1.06 0.48 -8.56
CA ASN A 299 -2.14 0.56 -7.61
C ASN A 299 -2.40 2.03 -7.26
N TYR A 300 -3.47 2.62 -7.81
CA TYR A 300 -3.93 3.97 -7.44
C TYR A 300 -5.05 3.93 -6.37
N THR A 301 -5.47 2.73 -5.94
CA THR A 301 -6.52 2.46 -4.95
C THR A 301 -7.92 3.09 -5.19
N GLN A 302 -8.58 3.08 -6.36
CA GLN A 302 -8.73 2.06 -7.40
C GLN A 302 -9.40 2.66 -8.68
N LEU A 303 -9.11 2.03 -9.85
CA LEU A 303 -9.62 2.17 -11.23
C LEU A 303 -10.29 3.50 -11.63
N ALA A 304 -9.69 4.21 -12.61
CA ALA A 304 -10.43 5.24 -13.34
C ALA A 304 -11.71 4.63 -13.93
N GLU A 305 -12.83 5.35 -13.96
CA GLU A 305 -14.14 4.82 -14.41
C GLU A 305 -14.09 3.99 -15.70
N ALA A 306 -13.22 4.37 -16.65
CA ALA A 306 -13.04 3.68 -17.92
C ALA A 306 -12.61 2.21 -17.74
N GLU A 307 -11.81 1.95 -16.72
CA GLU A 307 -11.15 0.69 -16.41
C GLU A 307 -12.11 -0.25 -15.66
N ALA A 308 -12.92 0.30 -14.73
CA ALA A 308 -14.05 -0.39 -14.12
C ALA A 308 -15.17 -0.73 -15.16
N LYS A 309 -15.48 0.19 -16.08
CA LYS A 309 -16.44 -0.03 -17.18
C LYS A 309 -15.95 -1.11 -18.14
N LEU A 310 -14.64 -1.21 -18.40
CA LEU A 310 -14.04 -2.26 -19.25
C LEU A 310 -14.12 -3.65 -18.62
N LEU A 311 -13.84 -3.76 -17.32
CA LEU A 311 -13.97 -5.01 -16.56
C LEU A 311 -15.43 -5.49 -16.49
N ALA A 312 -16.38 -4.57 -16.31
CA ALA A 312 -17.81 -4.87 -16.33
C ALA A 312 -18.31 -5.31 -17.72
N LYS A 313 -17.74 -4.76 -18.81
CA LYS A 313 -18.09 -5.16 -20.18
C LYS A 313 -17.56 -6.55 -20.54
N ASN A 314 -16.42 -6.93 -19.99
CA ASN A 314 -15.77 -8.22 -20.27
C ASN A 314 -16.29 -9.37 -19.38
N SER A 315 -17.02 -9.07 -18.30
CA SER A 315 -17.65 -10.08 -17.42
C SER A 315 -19.04 -10.53 -17.88
N VAL A 316 -19.67 -9.83 -18.82
CA VAL A 316 -20.94 -10.25 -19.43
C VAL A 316 -20.65 -11.18 -20.61
N LYS A 317 -20.55 -12.48 -20.32
CA LYS A 317 -20.63 -13.52 -21.36
C LYS A 317 -22.07 -13.55 -21.90
N PRO A 318 -22.31 -13.48 -23.22
CA PRO A 318 -23.67 -13.59 -23.73
C PRO A 318 -24.25 -14.96 -23.36
N PRO A 319 -25.53 -15.05 -22.94
CA PRO A 319 -26.12 -16.31 -22.54
C PRO A 319 -26.08 -17.29 -23.70
N ALA A 320 -25.47 -18.46 -23.43
CA ALA A 320 -25.56 -19.61 -24.30
C ALA A 320 -27.01 -20.14 -24.27
N GLY A 321 -27.66 -20.16 -25.43
CA GLY A 321 -28.86 -20.96 -25.64
C GLY A 321 -30.09 -20.19 -26.10
N ALA A 322 -30.27 -20.14 -27.41
CA ALA A 322 -31.61 -20.21 -28.01
C ALA A 322 -31.56 -21.27 -29.13
N ALA A 323 -31.40 -22.52 -28.72
CA ALA A 323 -31.74 -23.65 -29.57
C ALA A 323 -33.26 -23.86 -29.48
N GLY A 324 -33.93 -23.69 -30.62
CA GLY A 324 -35.19 -24.39 -30.93
C GLY A 324 -36.48 -23.60 -30.78
N LYS A 325 -37.13 -23.30 -31.92
CA LYS A 325 -38.48 -23.79 -32.19
C LYS A 325 -38.73 -23.92 -33.69
N ARG A 326 -39.19 -25.11 -34.07
CA ARG A 326 -39.67 -25.51 -35.40
C ARG A 326 -41.03 -24.88 -35.71
N GLY A 327 -41.31 -24.74 -37.00
CA GLY A 327 -42.62 -24.46 -37.62
C GLY A 327 -42.34 -23.72 -38.92
N GLY A 328 -42.34 -24.30 -40.12
CA GLY A 328 -43.19 -25.35 -40.65
C GLY A 328 -44.42 -24.71 -41.25
N GLU A 329 -44.37 -24.28 -42.53
CA GLU A 329 -45.48 -24.39 -43.47
C GLU A 329 -45.09 -23.99 -44.91
N ASN A 330 -45.88 -24.50 -45.84
CA ASN A 330 -45.56 -24.94 -47.19
C ASN A 330 -46.17 -23.98 -48.24
N ARG A 331 -45.42 -23.74 -49.34
CA ARG A 331 -45.87 -23.70 -50.77
C ARG A 331 -46.83 -22.61 -51.29
N PRO A 332 -47.01 -22.49 -52.63
CA PRO A 332 -46.43 -23.27 -53.74
C PRO A 332 -45.38 -22.56 -54.59
#